data_AF-A0A7J7L659-F1
#
_entry.id   AF-A0A7J7L659-F1
#
_cell.length_a   1.000
_cell.length_b   1.000
_cell.length_c   1.000
_cell.angle_alpha   90.00
_cell.angle_beta   90.00
_cell.angle_gamma   90.00
#
_symmetry.space_group_name_H-M   'P 1'
#
loop_
_entity.id
_entity.type
_entity.pdbx_description
1 polymer ?
#
loop_
_entity_poly.entity_id
_entity_poly.type
_entity_poly.pdbx_seq_one_letter_code
_entity_poly.pdbx_strand_id
1 'polypeptide(L)'
;MHLVKLNKALTDAEMTISLNPQWEKAVSAFQIAFQHNPQSTEVSRKIKRLSQLSKEKIRAQEVENIRSNIDMGKHLESLKFELSEKYETEEGCKEIFSFVVDTMEMAVKTWHETAKVDARVYFLLDNEKTQTDKYAPVVNIDKAFESPDTHSSCYSFLRQYAGDSFSRGACLVVPKSIVSYPQVTSCYFL
;
A
#
# COMPACT_ATOMS: atom_id res chain seq x y z
N MET A 1 -18.39 -50.61 -13.72
CA MET A 1 -17.93 -50.17 -12.39
C MET A 1 -16.90 -49.01 -12.42
N HIS A 2 -16.16 -48.78 -13.51
CA HIS A 2 -15.16 -47.69 -13.61
C HIS A 2 -15.76 -46.27 -13.74
N LEU A 3 -16.86 -46.09 -14.46
CA LEU A 3 -17.51 -44.78 -14.68
C LEU A 3 -18.03 -44.12 -13.39
N VAL A 4 -18.56 -44.91 -12.45
CA VAL A 4 -19.10 -44.41 -11.17
C VAL A 4 -17.99 -43.84 -10.29
N LYS A 5 -16.81 -44.49 -10.28
CA LYS A 5 -15.64 -44.01 -9.55
C LYS A 5 -15.09 -42.71 -10.15
N LEU A 6 -15.17 -42.56 -11.47
CA LEU A 6 -14.69 -41.39 -12.21
C LEU A 6 -15.59 -40.17 -11.99
N ASN A 7 -16.91 -40.37 -12.01
CA ASN A 7 -17.87 -39.30 -11.69
C ASN A 7 -17.76 -38.85 -10.24
N LYS A 8 -17.62 -39.78 -9.29
CA LYS A 8 -17.41 -39.43 -7.88
C LYS A 8 -16.13 -38.59 -7.69
N ALA A 9 -15.03 -38.99 -8.32
CA ALA A 9 -13.77 -38.23 -8.25
C ALA A 9 -13.90 -36.82 -8.86
N LEU A 10 -14.71 -36.65 -9.91
CA LEU A 10 -14.98 -35.34 -10.51
C LEU A 10 -15.78 -34.45 -9.57
N THR A 11 -16.83 -34.99 -8.95
CA THR A 11 -17.70 -34.27 -8.01
C THR A 11 -16.95 -33.90 -6.72
N ASP A 12 -16.13 -34.81 -6.18
CA ASP A 12 -15.29 -34.54 -5.00
C ASP A 12 -14.26 -33.44 -5.29
N ALA A 13 -13.70 -33.40 -6.51
CA ALA A 13 -12.79 -32.34 -6.95
C ALA A 13 -13.49 -30.97 -7.09
N GLU A 14 -14.71 -30.95 -7.63
CA GLU A 14 -15.53 -29.73 -7.75
C GLU A 14 -15.97 -29.20 -6.37
N MET A 15 -16.33 -30.08 -5.44
CA MET A 15 -16.68 -29.72 -4.07
C MET A 15 -15.46 -29.18 -3.29
N THR A 16 -14.29 -29.77 -3.50
CA THR A 16 -13.03 -29.28 -2.91
C THR A 16 -12.70 -27.86 -3.39
N ILE A 17 -12.90 -27.58 -4.69
CA ILE A 17 -12.74 -26.23 -5.26
C ILE A 17 -13.71 -25.23 -4.62
N SER A 18 -14.93 -25.65 -4.30
CA SER A 18 -15.96 -24.79 -3.69
C SER A 18 -15.73 -24.50 -2.20
N LEU A 19 -15.15 -25.43 -1.44
CA LEU A 19 -15.07 -25.35 0.03
C LEU A 19 -13.72 -24.82 0.53
N ASN A 20 -12.62 -25.09 -0.17
CA ASN A 20 -11.30 -24.60 0.20
C ASN A 20 -10.39 -24.58 -1.06
N PRO A 21 -10.05 -23.41 -1.62
CA PRO A 21 -9.28 -23.29 -2.87
C PRO A 21 -7.81 -23.73 -2.69
N GLN A 22 -7.61 -25.03 -2.47
CA GLN A 22 -6.34 -25.75 -2.55
C GLN A 22 -6.13 -26.17 -4.00
N TRP A 23 -5.89 -25.16 -4.84
CA TRP A 23 -5.76 -25.30 -6.29
C TRP A 23 -4.77 -26.39 -6.71
N GLU A 24 -3.68 -26.58 -5.94
CA GLU A 24 -2.69 -27.63 -6.18
C GLU A 24 -3.25 -29.05 -6.07
N LYS A 25 -4.03 -29.32 -5.01
CA LYS A 25 -4.65 -30.64 -4.82
C LYS A 25 -5.70 -30.92 -5.90
N ALA A 26 -6.45 -29.90 -6.30
CA ALA A 26 -7.41 -30.00 -7.40
C ALA A 26 -6.70 -30.30 -8.72
N VAL A 27 -5.59 -29.62 -9.03
CA VAL A 27 -4.78 -29.91 -10.23
C VAL A 27 -4.28 -31.35 -10.23
N SER A 28 -3.77 -31.85 -9.10
CA SER A 28 -3.31 -33.25 -8.99
C SER A 28 -4.43 -34.26 -9.21
N ALA A 29 -5.63 -34.01 -8.66
CA ALA A 29 -6.79 -34.87 -8.87
C ALA A 29 -7.23 -34.91 -10.34
N PHE A 30 -7.25 -33.76 -11.03
CA PHE A 30 -7.57 -33.71 -12.46
C PHE A 30 -6.46 -34.33 -13.33
N GLN A 31 -5.19 -34.26 -12.92
CA GLN A 31 -4.09 -34.95 -13.62
C GLN A 31 -4.24 -36.47 -13.54
N ILE A 32 -4.64 -37.02 -12.39
CA ILE A 32 -4.94 -38.45 -12.22
C ILE A 32 -6.14 -38.84 -13.11
N ALA A 33 -7.21 -38.04 -13.09
CA ALA A 33 -8.37 -38.27 -13.96
C ALA A 33 -8.01 -38.21 -15.46
N PHE A 34 -7.06 -37.35 -15.84
CA PHE A 34 -6.55 -37.23 -17.20
C PHE A 34 -5.76 -38.46 -17.64
N GLN A 35 -4.97 -39.07 -16.76
CA GLN A 35 -4.24 -40.31 -17.06
C GLN A 35 -5.20 -41.48 -17.40
N HIS A 36 -6.37 -41.51 -16.76
CA HIS A 36 -7.40 -42.52 -17.02
C HIS A 36 -8.30 -42.18 -18.22
N ASN A 37 -8.35 -40.92 -18.64
CA ASN A 37 -9.12 -40.48 -19.81
C ASN A 37 -8.39 -39.36 -20.60
N PRO A 38 -7.36 -39.72 -21.40
CA PRO A 38 -6.48 -38.75 -22.07
C PRO A 38 -7.16 -37.93 -23.17
N GLN A 39 -8.32 -38.38 -23.67
CA GLN A 39 -9.09 -37.71 -24.72
C GLN A 39 -10.08 -36.68 -24.15
N SER A 40 -10.18 -36.55 -22.82
CA SER A 40 -11.13 -35.65 -22.18
C SER A 40 -10.70 -34.18 -22.28
N THR A 41 -11.30 -33.47 -23.24
CA THR A 41 -11.09 -32.03 -23.44
C THR A 41 -11.56 -31.19 -22.25
N GLU A 42 -12.56 -31.68 -21.49
CA GLU A 42 -13.06 -31.04 -20.28
C GLU A 42 -12.01 -31.07 -19.15
N VAL A 43 -11.39 -32.24 -18.93
CA VAL A 43 -10.34 -32.41 -17.91
C VAL A 43 -9.13 -31.57 -18.27
N SER A 44 -8.70 -31.55 -19.53
CA SER A 44 -7.59 -30.69 -19.98
C SER A 44 -7.86 -29.20 -19.75
N ARG A 45 -9.10 -28.74 -19.99
CA ARG A 45 -9.50 -27.33 -19.77
C ARG A 45 -9.51 -26.98 -18.28
N LYS A 46 -10.01 -27.88 -17.42
CA LYS A 46 -10.01 -27.70 -15.96
C LYS A 46 -8.58 -27.65 -15.41
N ILE A 47 -7.67 -28.52 -15.86
CA ILE A 47 -6.24 -28.47 -15.49
C ILE A 47 -5.64 -27.10 -15.86
N LYS A 48 -5.80 -26.65 -17.11
CA LYS A 48 -5.24 -25.36 -17.57
C LYS A 48 -5.73 -24.19 -16.71
N ARG A 49 -7.04 -24.12 -16.45
CA ARG A 49 -7.65 -23.05 -15.66
C ARG A 49 -7.15 -23.04 -14.22
N LEU A 50 -7.10 -24.21 -13.57
CA LEU A 50 -6.67 -24.32 -12.17
C LEU A 50 -5.17 -24.04 -12.01
N SER A 51 -4.33 -24.48 -12.96
CA SER A 51 -2.90 -24.13 -12.96
C SER A 51 -2.67 -22.63 -13.12
N GLN A 52 -3.49 -21.94 -13.93
CA GLN A 52 -3.43 -20.49 -14.08
C GLN A 52 -3.81 -19.77 -12.78
N LEU A 53 -4.94 -20.15 -12.18
CA LEU A 53 -5.42 -19.58 -10.91
C LEU A 53 -4.42 -19.81 -9.76
N SER A 54 -3.73 -20.96 -9.73
CA SER A 54 -2.68 -21.23 -8.74
C SER A 54 -1.50 -20.26 -8.88
N LYS A 55 -1.03 -20.03 -10.12
CA LYS A 55 0.05 -19.06 -10.40
C LYS A 55 -0.34 -17.63 -10.05
N GLU A 56 -1.59 -17.26 -10.33
CA GLU A 56 -2.13 -15.94 -9.96
C GLU A 56 -2.19 -15.78 -8.43
N LYS A 57 -2.59 -16.82 -7.69
CA LYS A 57 -2.56 -16.82 -6.22
C LYS A 57 -1.14 -16.66 -5.67
N ILE A 58 -0.17 -17.39 -6.22
CA ILE A 58 1.25 -17.29 -5.82
C ILE A 58 1.76 -15.87 -6.07
N ARG A 59 1.50 -15.29 -7.25
CA ARG A 59 1.88 -13.91 -7.57
C ARG A 59 1.21 -12.90 -6.64
N ALA A 60 -0.07 -13.07 -6.35
CA ALA A 60 -0.78 -12.20 -5.41
C ALA A 60 -0.17 -12.27 -4.00
N GLN A 61 0.22 -13.48 -3.56
CA GLN A 61 0.88 -13.70 -2.27
C GLN A 61 2.31 -13.14 -2.24
N GLU A 62 3.08 -13.28 -3.31
CA GLU A 62 4.42 -12.69 -3.44
C GLU A 62 4.35 -11.16 -3.40
N VAL A 63 3.38 -10.56 -4.09
CA VAL A 63 3.11 -9.12 -3.99
C VAL A 63 2.73 -8.74 -2.56
N GLU A 64 1.92 -9.54 -1.87
CA GLU A 64 1.57 -9.32 -0.46
C GLU A 64 2.76 -9.47 0.51
N ASN A 65 3.68 -10.39 0.24
CA ASN A 65 4.91 -10.55 1.01
C ASN A 65 5.90 -9.40 0.78
N ILE A 66 5.92 -8.82 -0.43
CA ILE A 66 6.66 -7.58 -0.71
C ILE A 66 6.02 -6.40 0.04
N ARG A 67 4.68 -6.35 0.10
CA ARG A 67 3.91 -5.32 0.83
C ARG A 67 4.18 -5.31 2.34
N SER A 68 4.59 -6.42 2.95
CA SER A 68 4.77 -6.56 4.40
C SER A 68 6.23 -6.42 4.89
N ASN A 69 7.20 -6.22 3.99
CA ASN A 69 8.63 -6.22 4.35
C ASN A 69 9.33 -4.85 4.16
N ILE A 70 8.59 -3.78 3.93
CA ILE A 70 9.16 -2.42 3.84
C ILE A 70 9.16 -1.81 5.24
N ASP A 71 10.29 -1.93 5.94
CA ASP A 71 10.57 -1.25 7.21
C ASP A 71 11.13 0.13 6.89
N MET A 72 10.25 1.15 6.84
CA MET A 72 10.68 2.51 6.49
C MET A 72 11.56 3.13 7.58
N GLY A 73 11.44 2.67 8.83
CA GLY A 73 12.29 3.07 9.93
C GLY A 73 13.78 2.83 9.64
N LYS A 74 14.13 1.63 9.15
CA LYS A 74 15.52 1.32 8.75
C LYS A 74 16.05 2.22 7.64
N HIS A 75 15.20 2.61 6.70
CA HIS A 75 15.61 3.49 5.60
C HIS A 75 15.77 4.96 6.01
N LEU A 76 15.23 5.33 7.18
CA LEU A 76 15.22 6.70 7.69
C LEU A 76 16.14 6.90 8.90
N GLU A 77 17.04 5.97 9.23
CA GLU A 77 17.97 6.13 10.36
C GLU A 77 18.83 7.42 10.26
N SER A 78 19.15 7.89 9.05
CA SER A 78 19.79 9.20 8.85
C SER A 78 18.91 10.34 9.37
N LEU A 79 17.62 10.34 9.01
CA LEU A 79 16.65 11.36 9.45
C LEU A 79 16.48 11.31 10.98
N LYS A 80 16.46 10.12 11.57
CA LYS A 80 16.39 9.93 13.02
C LYS A 80 17.57 10.60 13.74
N PHE A 81 18.78 10.43 13.20
CA PHE A 81 19.97 11.06 13.75
C PHE A 81 19.90 12.59 13.65
N GLU A 82 19.51 13.12 12.49
CA GLU A 82 19.33 14.56 12.27
C GLU A 82 18.29 15.18 13.22
N LEU A 83 17.18 14.47 13.47
CA LEU A 83 16.16 14.91 14.44
C LEU A 83 16.74 14.95 15.85
N SER A 84 17.51 13.93 16.25
CA SER A 84 18.12 13.88 17.58
C SER A 84 19.19 14.95 17.82
N GLU A 85 19.85 15.44 16.76
CA GLU A 85 20.84 16.51 16.85
C GLU A 85 20.18 17.89 17.00
N LYS A 86 19.01 18.10 16.37
CA LYS A 86 18.35 19.41 16.29
C LYS A 86 17.33 19.68 17.40
N TYR A 87 16.79 18.65 18.03
CA TYR A 87 15.70 18.77 19.00
C TYR A 87 16.17 18.36 20.39
N GLU A 88 15.79 19.14 21.41
CA GLU A 88 16.27 18.99 22.78
C GLU A 88 15.63 17.82 23.54
N THR A 89 14.44 17.36 23.12
CA THR A 89 13.68 16.32 23.84
C THR A 89 13.65 15.01 23.07
N GLU A 90 14.16 13.94 23.70
CA GLU A 90 14.21 12.60 23.11
C GLU A 90 12.81 12.05 22.77
N GLU A 91 11.81 12.29 23.63
CA GLU A 91 10.42 11.91 23.39
C GLU A 91 9.83 12.61 22.16
N GLY A 92 10.11 13.90 21.99
CA GLY A 92 9.60 14.68 20.86
C GLY A 92 10.18 14.22 19.52
N CYS A 93 11.47 13.89 19.50
CA CYS A 93 12.14 13.32 18.33
C CYS A 93 11.54 11.97 17.94
N LYS A 94 11.34 11.09 18.92
CA LYS A 94 10.78 9.75 18.69
C LYS A 94 9.37 9.82 18.10
N GLU A 95 8.55 10.73 18.61
CA GLU A 95 7.18 10.91 18.12
C GLU A 95 7.14 11.45 16.69
N ILE A 96 7.94 12.47 16.36
CA ILE A 96 8.06 12.98 14.99
C ILE A 96 8.58 11.89 14.05
N PHE A 97 9.59 11.13 14.47
CA PHE A 97 10.15 10.05 13.67
C PHE A 97 9.12 8.95 13.40
N SER A 98 8.42 8.48 14.44
CA SER A 98 7.34 7.49 14.29
C SER A 98 6.27 7.99 13.34
N PHE A 99 5.82 9.24 13.53
CA PHE A 99 4.83 9.88 12.66
C PHE A 99 5.24 9.87 11.18
N VAL A 100 6.51 10.20 10.88
CA VAL A 100 7.01 10.17 9.49
C VAL A 100 7.05 8.74 8.95
N VAL A 101 7.58 7.79 9.73
CA VAL A 101 7.64 6.37 9.34
C VAL A 101 6.24 5.84 9.05
N ASP A 102 5.30 6.02 9.98
CA ASP A 102 3.92 5.55 9.86
C ASP A 102 3.20 6.17 8.65
N THR A 103 3.42 7.47 8.41
CA THR A 103 2.85 8.18 7.26
C THR A 103 3.38 7.62 5.94
N MET A 104 4.69 7.38 5.85
CA MET A 104 5.32 6.83 4.65
C MET A 104 4.91 5.38 4.41
N GLU A 105 4.85 4.54 5.44
CA GLU A 105 4.39 3.15 5.34
C GLU A 105 2.94 3.09 4.87
N MET A 106 2.06 3.93 5.44
CA MET A 106 0.67 4.03 5.00
C MET A 106 0.56 4.47 3.52
N ALA A 107 1.37 5.45 3.10
CA ALA A 107 1.37 5.92 1.72
C ALA A 107 1.86 4.83 0.75
N VAL A 108 2.94 4.14 1.10
CA VAL A 108 3.49 3.01 0.34
C VAL A 108 2.48 1.88 0.26
N LYS A 109 1.81 1.53 1.35
CA LYS A 109 0.75 0.51 1.38
C LYS A 109 -0.42 0.90 0.47
N THR A 110 -0.91 2.12 0.59
CA THR A 110 -2.01 2.65 -0.25
C THR A 110 -1.63 2.60 -1.74
N TRP A 111 -0.40 2.95 -2.08
CA TRP A 111 0.12 2.86 -3.44
C TRP A 111 0.15 1.41 -3.95
N HIS A 112 0.62 0.45 -3.15
CA HIS A 112 0.63 -0.96 -3.55
C HIS A 112 -0.76 -1.57 -3.72
N GLU A 113 -1.76 -1.06 -3.02
CA GLU A 113 -3.15 -1.51 -3.10
C GLU A 113 -3.90 -0.88 -4.29
N THR A 114 -3.69 0.42 -4.53
CA THR A 114 -4.50 1.21 -5.48
C THR A 114 -3.75 1.62 -6.75
N ALA A 115 -2.43 1.42 -6.79
CA ALA A 115 -1.50 1.98 -7.78
C ALA A 115 -1.54 3.52 -7.87
N LYS A 116 -2.11 4.20 -6.87
CA LYS A 116 -2.28 5.66 -6.82
C LYS A 116 -1.80 6.21 -5.48
N VAL A 117 -1.31 7.45 -5.52
CA VAL A 117 -0.95 8.24 -4.34
C VAL A 117 -1.58 9.60 -4.51
N ASP A 118 -2.41 9.99 -3.54
CA ASP A 118 -3.00 11.31 -3.51
C ASP A 118 -2.00 12.33 -2.93
N ALA A 119 -2.03 13.55 -3.45
CA ALA A 119 -1.22 14.65 -2.96
C ALA A 119 -1.79 15.19 -1.64
N ARG A 120 -1.11 14.95 -0.53
CA ARG A 120 -1.60 15.30 0.82
C ARG A 120 -0.47 15.77 1.73
N VAL A 121 -0.83 16.64 2.68
CA VAL A 121 -0.01 17.00 3.83
C VAL A 121 -0.63 16.40 5.07
N TYR A 122 0.18 15.66 5.83
CA TYR A 122 -0.16 15.09 7.12
C TYR A 122 0.44 15.97 8.20
N PHE A 123 -0.32 16.27 9.25
CA PHE A 123 0.09 17.10 10.38
C PHE A 123 0.09 16.27 11.67
N LEU A 124 1.18 16.38 12.43
CA LEU A 124 1.27 15.84 13.78
C LEU A 124 0.69 16.86 14.76
N LEU A 125 -0.62 16.76 15.01
CA LEU A 125 -1.37 17.69 15.84
C LEU A 125 -1.14 17.43 17.33
N ASP A 126 -1.03 18.50 18.11
CA ASP A 126 -1.03 18.43 19.57
C ASP A 126 -2.48 18.32 20.06
N ASN A 127 -2.91 17.11 20.45
CA ASN A 127 -4.30 16.85 20.84
C ASN A 127 -4.78 17.68 22.04
N GLU A 128 -3.87 18.21 22.86
CA GLU A 128 -4.24 19.03 24.02
C GLU A 128 -4.48 20.49 23.64
N LYS A 129 -3.80 20.98 22.60
CA LYS A 129 -3.86 22.39 22.17
C LYS A 129 -4.71 22.61 20.93
N THR A 130 -4.90 21.59 20.12
CA THR A 130 -5.54 21.70 18.81
C THR A 130 -7.05 21.60 18.91
N GLN A 131 -7.76 22.51 18.24
CA GLN A 131 -9.21 22.39 18.04
C GLN A 131 -9.48 21.36 16.93
N THR A 132 -9.68 20.10 17.32
CA THR A 132 -9.85 18.96 16.40
C THR A 132 -11.10 19.07 15.51
N ASP A 133 -12.10 19.85 15.92
CA ASP A 133 -13.28 20.15 15.10
C ASP A 133 -12.98 21.10 13.93
N LYS A 134 -11.89 21.88 14.04
CA LYS A 134 -11.50 22.90 13.05
C LYS A 134 -10.31 22.46 12.19
N TYR A 135 -9.35 21.76 12.78
CA TYR A 135 -8.12 21.35 12.11
C TYR A 135 -8.07 19.83 11.95
N ALA A 136 -8.20 19.39 10.70
CA ALA A 136 -7.96 18.01 10.31
C ALA A 136 -6.46 17.67 10.28
N PRO A 137 -6.06 16.45 10.65
CA PRO A 137 -4.67 15.99 10.58
C PRO A 137 -4.20 15.75 9.13
N VAL A 138 -5.10 15.76 8.14
CA VAL A 138 -4.77 15.52 6.73
C VAL A 138 -5.41 16.61 5.87
N VAL A 139 -4.60 17.23 5.01
CA VAL A 139 -5.03 18.27 4.07
C VAL A 139 -4.69 17.82 2.65
N ASN A 140 -5.68 17.80 1.76
CA ASN A 140 -5.49 17.49 0.34
C ASN A 140 -4.92 18.71 -0.40
N ILE A 141 -3.97 18.45 -1.31
CA ILE A 141 -3.25 19.49 -2.05
C ILE A 141 -3.12 19.12 -3.55
N ASP A 142 -4.12 18.43 -4.09
CA ASP A 142 -4.18 17.99 -5.49
C ASP A 142 -3.97 19.14 -6.49
N LYS A 143 -4.39 20.36 -6.12
CA LYS A 143 -4.28 21.57 -6.95
C LYS A 143 -3.06 22.44 -6.67
N ALA A 144 -2.25 22.08 -5.67
CA ALA A 144 -1.13 22.92 -5.23
C ALA A 144 -0.01 23.04 -6.28
N PHE A 145 -0.03 22.21 -7.32
CA PHE A 145 0.99 22.17 -8.37
C PHE A 145 0.44 22.58 -9.75
N GLU A 146 -0.77 23.14 -9.82
CA GLU A 146 -1.38 23.57 -11.09
C GLU A 146 -0.72 24.85 -11.65
N SER A 147 -0.25 25.77 -10.80
CA SER A 147 0.46 26.99 -11.19
C SER A 147 1.38 27.51 -10.07
N PRO A 148 2.32 28.42 -10.38
CA PRO A 148 3.14 29.09 -9.35
C PRO A 148 2.31 29.86 -8.31
N ASP A 149 1.20 30.48 -8.72
CA ASP A 149 0.32 31.25 -7.84
C ASP A 149 -0.46 30.35 -6.87
N THR A 150 -0.99 29.21 -7.36
CA THR A 150 -1.64 28.23 -6.48
C THR A 150 -0.63 27.57 -5.55
N HIS A 151 0.60 27.30 -6.02
CA HIS A 151 1.66 26.79 -5.17
C HIS A 151 2.01 27.75 -4.04
N SER A 152 2.23 29.04 -4.36
CA SER A 152 2.56 30.08 -3.37
C SER A 152 1.43 30.29 -2.35
N SER A 153 0.18 30.29 -2.82
CA SER A 153 -1.00 30.39 -1.95
C SER A 153 -1.13 29.16 -1.04
N CYS A 154 -0.92 27.97 -1.59
CA CYS A 154 -0.97 26.71 -0.82
C CYS A 154 0.13 26.67 0.25
N TYR A 155 1.36 27.03 -0.09
CA TYR A 155 2.46 27.12 0.87
C TYR A 155 2.13 28.07 2.03
N SER A 156 1.64 29.27 1.72
CA SER A 156 1.25 30.26 2.73
C SER A 156 0.15 29.72 3.65
N PHE A 157 -0.88 29.08 3.07
CA PHE A 157 -1.96 28.44 3.81
C PHE A 157 -1.44 27.33 4.72
N LEU A 158 -0.62 26.39 4.22
CA LEU A 158 -0.11 25.27 5.00
C LEU A 158 0.77 25.72 6.16
N ARG A 159 1.57 26.77 5.95
CA ARG A 159 2.41 27.36 7.00
C ARG A 159 1.57 27.98 8.11
N GLN A 160 0.53 28.73 7.75
CA GLN A 160 -0.41 29.27 8.73
C GLN A 160 -1.17 28.15 9.44
N TYR A 161 -1.65 27.17 8.69
CA TYR A 161 -2.38 26.02 9.21
C TYR A 161 -1.57 25.27 10.27
N ALA A 162 -0.28 25.01 10.00
CA ALA A 162 0.61 24.35 10.95
C ALA A 162 0.74 25.11 12.27
N GLY A 163 0.85 26.45 12.21
CA GLY A 163 0.93 27.30 13.40
C GLY A 163 -0.39 27.35 14.16
N ASP A 164 -1.49 27.58 13.45
CA ASP A 164 -2.82 27.71 14.04
C ASP A 164 -3.35 26.37 14.61
N SER A 165 -2.84 25.24 14.10
CA SER A 165 -3.16 23.90 14.58
C SER A 165 -2.15 23.36 15.59
N PHE A 166 -1.20 24.18 16.08
CA PHE A 166 -0.12 23.75 16.99
C PHE A 166 0.60 22.47 16.54
N SER A 167 0.78 22.31 15.22
CA SER A 167 1.39 21.11 14.66
C SER A 167 2.85 21.04 15.06
N ARG A 168 3.28 19.88 15.56
CA ARG A 168 4.68 19.62 15.96
C ARG A 168 5.55 19.17 14.79
N GLY A 169 4.92 18.71 13.72
CA GLY A 169 5.57 18.32 12.48
C GLY A 169 4.57 18.20 11.34
N ALA A 170 5.06 18.16 10.10
CA ALA A 170 4.23 17.89 8.94
C ALA A 170 4.99 16.99 7.95
N CYS A 171 4.28 16.09 7.29
CA CYS A 171 4.82 15.19 6.28
C CYS A 171 4.05 15.37 4.97
N LEU A 172 4.76 15.71 3.89
CA LEU A 172 4.20 15.90 2.56
C LEU A 172 4.36 14.61 1.75
N VAL A 173 3.26 14.07 1.24
CA VAL A 173 3.26 12.91 0.34
C VAL A 173 2.64 13.32 -0.98
N VAL A 174 3.42 13.25 -2.06
CA VAL A 174 2.97 13.65 -3.40
C VAL A 174 3.52 12.70 -4.47
N PRO A 175 2.73 12.36 -5.50
CA PRO A 175 3.25 11.60 -6.63
C PRO A 175 4.25 12.45 -7.42
N LYS A 176 5.39 11.85 -7.80
CA LYS A 176 6.43 12.55 -8.57
C LYS A 176 5.92 13.20 -9.85
N SER A 177 4.89 12.63 -10.48
CA SER A 177 4.30 13.12 -11.73
C SER A 177 3.74 14.54 -11.62
N ILE A 178 3.18 14.95 -10.48
CA ILE A 178 2.56 16.28 -10.33
C ILE A 178 3.56 17.37 -9.93
N VAL A 179 4.74 17.00 -9.43
CA VAL A 179 5.80 17.93 -8.99
C VAL A 179 6.62 18.46 -10.18
N SER A 180 6.19 18.21 -11.42
CA SER A 180 7.02 18.30 -12.63
C SER A 180 7.02 19.66 -13.37
N TYR A 181 6.52 20.76 -12.77
CA TYR A 181 6.40 22.07 -13.45
C TYR A 181 7.35 23.13 -12.85
N PRO A 182 8.07 23.90 -13.69
CA PRO A 182 9.52 23.75 -13.90
C PRO A 182 10.39 23.87 -12.64
N GLN A 183 11.45 23.06 -12.63
CA GLN A 183 12.39 22.78 -11.55
C GLN A 183 13.38 23.92 -11.23
N VAL A 184 12.88 25.04 -10.73
CA VAL A 184 13.74 26.06 -10.10
C VAL A 184 13.14 26.50 -8.78
N THR A 185 13.03 25.58 -7.84
CA THR A 185 12.68 25.92 -6.46
C THR A 185 13.69 25.27 -5.54
N SER A 186 14.64 26.11 -5.11
CA SER A 186 15.54 25.85 -4.00
C SER A 186 14.82 25.09 -2.89
N CYS A 187 15.32 23.90 -2.58
CA CYS A 187 14.98 23.18 -1.37
C CYS A 187 15.26 24.09 -0.16
N TYR A 188 14.23 24.71 0.40
CA TYR A 188 14.27 25.16 1.78
C TYR A 188 13.59 24.08 2.60
N PHE A 189 14.41 23.26 3.26
CA PHE A 189 14.00 22.45 4.40
C PHE A 189 13.33 23.39 5.42
N LEU A 190 12.08 23.10 5.79
CA LEU A 190 11.48 23.54 7.05
C LEU A 190 11.69 22.44 8.08
#